data_AF-G8FV97-F1
#
_entry.id   AF-G8FV97-F1
#
_cell.length_a   1.000
_cell.length_b   1.000
_cell.length_c   1.000
_cell.angle_alpha   90.00
_cell.angle_beta   90.00
_cell.angle_gamma   90.00
#
_symmetry.space_group_name_H-M   'P 1'
#
loop_
_entity.id
_entity.type
_entity.pdbx_description
1 polymer ?
#
loop_
_entity_poly.entity_id
_entity_poly.type
_entity_poly.pdbx_seq_one_letter_code
_entity_poly.pdbx_strand_id
1 'polypeptide(L)'
;NLVRAAMGVEEGSGYLSNQATQMALVETVIQAAIDNGIYVIVDWHDHNAQNHKTQAIDFFKQIAQKYGANPNIIYETFNEPLQVDWASVVKPYHVDVVAAIRAIDSKNVIVLGTPTWSQDVDVAANNPVSGSNLCYTLHYYAATHKQSLRDKTTAALNTKACIFVTEYGTVSADGNGGVDSTSAQEWWTFLENNK
;
A
#
# COMPACT_ATOMS: atom_id res chain seq x y z
N ASN A 1 -14.46 -7.53 -0.73
CA ASN A 1 -14.44 -7.76 0.73
C ASN A 1 -13.00 -7.80 1.21
N LEU A 2 -12.58 -6.79 1.95
CA LEU A 2 -11.17 -6.59 2.35
C LEU A 2 -11.13 -5.78 3.66
N VAL A 3 -10.15 -6.05 4.51
CA VAL A 3 -9.76 -5.21 5.66
C VAL A 3 -8.28 -4.82 5.53
N ARG A 4 -7.89 -3.64 6.02
CA ARG A 4 -6.50 -3.17 6.04
C ARG A 4 -6.00 -3.06 7.47
N ALA A 5 -4.89 -3.71 7.78
CA ALA A 5 -4.19 -3.62 9.05
C ALA A 5 -3.04 -2.61 8.94
N ALA A 6 -3.34 -1.32 9.17
CA ALA A 6 -2.39 -0.22 9.13
C ALA A 6 -1.50 -0.22 10.38
N MET A 7 -0.31 -0.85 10.28
CA MET A 7 0.63 -0.97 11.39
C MET A 7 1.61 0.21 11.39
N GLY A 8 1.43 1.17 12.30
CA GLY A 8 2.37 2.28 12.49
C GLY A 8 3.80 1.77 12.76
N VAL A 9 4.81 2.41 12.16
CA VAL A 9 6.20 1.95 12.20
C VAL A 9 7.10 2.84 13.07
N GLU A 10 7.36 4.07 12.63
CA GLU A 10 8.30 5.01 13.26
C GLU A 10 7.64 5.81 14.39
N GLU A 11 6.38 6.19 14.21
CA GLU A 11 5.71 7.14 15.11
C GLU A 11 5.20 6.49 16.40
N GLY A 12 5.31 7.23 17.50
CA GLY A 12 4.73 6.87 18.80
C GLY A 12 5.11 5.46 19.28
N SER A 13 4.10 4.64 19.54
CA SER A 13 4.26 3.23 19.95
C SER A 13 4.26 2.26 18.77
N GLY A 14 4.72 2.71 17.59
CA GLY A 14 4.81 1.93 16.36
C GLY A 14 5.79 0.75 16.44
N TYR A 15 5.92 0.01 15.33
CA TYR A 15 6.64 -1.25 15.29
C TYR A 15 8.09 -1.12 15.75
N LEU A 16 8.79 -0.03 15.41
CA LEU A 16 10.19 0.14 15.82
C LEU A 16 10.38 0.24 17.34
N SER A 17 9.38 0.77 18.06
CA SER A 17 9.42 0.91 19.53
C SER A 17 8.71 -0.23 20.27
N ASN A 18 7.81 -0.97 19.61
CA ASN A 18 7.02 -2.03 20.24
C ASN A 18 6.67 -3.20 19.29
N GLN A 19 7.70 -3.85 18.73
CA GLN A 19 7.56 -4.89 17.69
C GLN A 19 6.57 -6.00 18.06
N ALA A 20 6.70 -6.59 19.27
CA ALA A 20 5.88 -7.73 19.68
C ALA A 20 4.40 -7.37 19.77
N THR A 21 4.07 -6.20 20.32
CA THR A 21 2.67 -5.75 20.43
C THR A 21 2.09 -5.44 19.07
N GLN A 22 2.82 -4.70 18.22
CA GLN A 22 2.35 -4.34 16.88
C GLN A 22 2.16 -5.57 16.00
N MET A 23 3.09 -6.54 16.05
CA MET A 23 2.92 -7.82 15.37
C MET A 23 1.67 -8.55 15.85
N ALA A 24 1.43 -8.65 17.16
CA ALA A 24 0.26 -9.33 17.69
C ALA A 24 -1.08 -8.70 17.23
N LEU A 25 -1.13 -7.37 17.12
CA LEU A 25 -2.30 -6.65 16.60
C LEU A 25 -2.55 -6.97 15.12
N VAL A 26 -1.51 -6.91 14.28
CA VAL A 26 -1.58 -7.28 12.87
C VAL A 26 -2.03 -8.74 12.70
N GLU A 27 -1.43 -9.67 13.44
CA GLU A 27 -1.78 -11.08 13.39
C GLU A 27 -3.23 -11.34 13.80
N THR A 28 -3.75 -10.59 14.77
CA THR A 28 -5.16 -10.68 15.18
C THR A 28 -6.08 -10.33 14.01
N VAL A 29 -5.78 -9.25 13.27
CA VAL A 29 -6.57 -8.85 12.09
C VAL A 29 -6.44 -9.86 10.96
N ILE A 30 -5.22 -10.37 10.71
CA ILE A 30 -4.99 -11.41 9.70
C ILE A 30 -5.83 -12.65 9.99
N GLN A 31 -5.78 -13.17 11.22
CA GLN A 31 -6.52 -14.37 11.59
C GLN A 31 -8.02 -14.16 11.45
N ALA A 32 -8.54 -13.01 11.92
CA ALA A 32 -9.95 -12.69 11.78
C ALA A 32 -10.38 -12.61 10.30
N ALA A 33 -9.54 -12.05 9.41
CA ALA A 33 -9.83 -11.99 7.98
C ALA A 33 -9.87 -13.38 7.33
N ILE A 34 -8.92 -14.25 7.68
CA ILE A 34 -8.87 -15.65 7.22
C ILE A 34 -10.12 -16.40 7.68
N ASP A 35 -10.46 -16.31 8.97
CA ASP A 35 -11.62 -17.01 9.56
C ASP A 35 -12.95 -16.57 8.94
N ASN A 36 -13.03 -15.32 8.46
CA ASN A 36 -14.21 -14.78 7.79
C ASN A 36 -14.14 -14.88 6.25
N GLY A 37 -13.09 -15.46 5.69
CA GLY A 37 -12.95 -15.64 4.24
C GLY A 37 -12.86 -14.33 3.45
N ILE A 38 -12.31 -13.25 4.04
CA ILE A 38 -12.07 -11.96 3.37
C ILE A 38 -10.57 -11.72 3.18
N TYR A 39 -10.21 -10.80 2.28
CA TYR A 39 -8.82 -10.39 2.10
C TYR A 39 -8.34 -9.49 3.25
N VAL A 40 -7.03 -9.51 3.52
CA VAL A 40 -6.36 -8.61 4.45
C VAL A 40 -5.14 -7.97 3.79
N ILE A 41 -5.07 -6.62 3.85
CA ILE A 41 -3.84 -5.89 3.56
C ILE A 41 -3.03 -5.81 4.85
N VAL A 42 -1.79 -6.28 4.79
CA VAL A 42 -0.79 -6.12 5.84
C VAL A 42 0.09 -4.93 5.46
N ASP A 43 -0.14 -3.79 6.10
CA ASP A 43 0.42 -2.50 5.71
C ASP A 43 1.58 -2.09 6.63
N TRP A 44 2.76 -1.87 6.02
CA TRP A 44 3.89 -1.21 6.66
C TRP A 44 3.67 0.31 6.62
N HIS A 45 2.97 0.80 7.66
CA HIS A 45 2.48 2.17 7.74
C HIS A 45 3.56 3.16 8.16
N ASP A 46 4.40 3.52 7.18
CA ASP A 46 5.57 4.38 7.32
C ASP A 46 5.63 5.42 6.20
N HIS A 47 6.23 6.57 6.50
CA HIS A 47 6.56 7.62 5.54
C HIS A 47 8.03 7.59 5.10
N ASN A 48 8.87 6.87 5.86
CA ASN A 48 10.32 6.81 5.72
C ASN A 48 10.84 5.37 5.63
N ALA A 49 10.06 4.44 5.08
CA ALA A 49 10.39 3.01 5.08
C ALA A 49 11.76 2.68 4.47
N GLN A 50 12.26 3.51 3.54
CA GLN A 50 13.62 3.39 2.99
C GLN A 50 14.72 3.40 4.08
N ASN A 51 14.49 4.09 5.19
CA ASN A 51 15.39 4.14 6.34
C ASN A 51 15.25 2.92 7.26
N HIS A 52 14.17 2.15 7.11
CA HIS A 52 13.79 1.00 7.93
C HIS A 52 13.72 -0.30 7.11
N LYS A 53 14.44 -0.36 5.98
CA LYS A 53 14.38 -1.46 5.01
C LYS A 53 14.66 -2.84 5.62
N THR A 54 15.65 -2.94 6.50
CA THR A 54 15.98 -4.22 7.16
C THR A 54 14.82 -4.69 8.04
N GLN A 55 14.21 -3.79 8.80
CA GLN A 55 13.08 -4.08 9.68
C GLN A 55 11.84 -4.48 8.88
N ALA A 56 11.57 -3.80 7.76
CA ALA A 56 10.49 -4.16 6.84
C ALA A 56 10.71 -5.56 6.24
N ILE A 57 11.92 -5.88 5.79
CA ILE A 57 12.27 -7.21 5.28
C ILE A 57 12.03 -8.28 6.36
N ASP A 58 12.49 -8.07 7.58
CA ASP A 58 12.33 -9.04 8.66
C ASP A 58 10.88 -9.22 9.07
N PHE A 59 10.09 -8.14 9.10
CA PHE A 59 8.65 -8.17 9.35
C PHE A 59 7.92 -8.97 8.26
N PHE A 60 8.12 -8.62 6.99
CA PHE A 60 7.41 -9.28 5.89
C PHE A 60 7.82 -10.73 5.70
N LYS A 61 9.08 -11.10 6.01
CA LYS A 61 9.49 -12.51 6.03
C LYS A 61 8.72 -13.30 7.09
N GLN A 62 8.51 -12.73 8.29
CA GLN A 62 7.71 -13.39 9.34
C GLN A 62 6.26 -13.58 8.91
N ILE A 63 5.64 -12.54 8.33
CA ILE A 63 4.27 -12.63 7.82
C ILE A 63 4.19 -13.67 6.69
N ALA A 64 5.10 -13.65 5.72
CA ALA A 64 5.12 -14.61 4.61
C ALA A 64 5.35 -16.05 5.08
N GLN A 65 6.23 -16.27 6.06
CA GLN A 65 6.48 -17.60 6.63
C GLN A 65 5.24 -18.17 7.32
N LYS A 66 4.51 -17.34 8.06
CA LYS A 66 3.35 -17.78 8.86
C LYS A 66 2.07 -17.85 8.04
N TYR A 67 1.86 -16.90 7.12
CA TYR A 67 0.58 -16.71 6.45
C TYR A 67 0.64 -16.74 4.93
N GLY A 68 1.82 -16.76 4.29
CA GLY A 68 1.95 -16.64 2.82
C GLY A 68 1.33 -17.78 2.01
N ALA A 69 1.01 -18.91 2.64
CA ALA A 69 0.22 -19.97 2.00
C ALA A 69 -1.28 -19.65 1.89
N ASN A 70 -1.77 -18.64 2.61
CA ASN A 70 -3.17 -18.22 2.59
C ASN A 70 -3.40 -17.21 1.46
N PRO A 71 -4.39 -17.42 0.58
CA PRO A 71 -4.69 -16.51 -0.53
C PRO A 71 -5.29 -15.18 -0.07
N ASN A 72 -5.66 -15.06 1.21
CA ASN A 72 -6.25 -13.86 1.79
C ASN A 72 -5.25 -12.70 1.91
N ILE A 73 -3.94 -13.00 1.93
CA ILE A 73 -2.90 -12.02 2.26
C ILE A 73 -2.59 -11.13 1.06
N ILE A 74 -2.56 -9.84 1.31
CA ILE A 74 -2.01 -8.81 0.42
C ILE A 74 -0.96 -8.05 1.23
N TYR A 75 0.24 -7.88 0.69
CA TYR A 75 1.30 -7.13 1.35
C TYR A 75 1.30 -5.70 0.84
N GLU A 76 1.29 -4.69 1.71
CA GLU A 76 1.52 -3.29 1.33
C GLU A 76 2.84 -2.83 1.95
N THR A 77 3.89 -2.73 1.12
CA THR A 77 5.28 -2.68 1.59
C THR A 77 5.74 -1.30 2.05
N PHE A 78 5.02 -0.25 1.68
CA PHE A 78 5.30 1.13 2.03
C PHE A 78 4.01 1.93 1.83
N ASN A 79 3.40 2.39 2.93
CA ASN A 79 2.16 3.18 2.90
C ASN A 79 2.27 4.45 2.03
N GLU A 80 3.07 5.42 2.46
CA GLU A 80 3.09 6.75 1.85
C GLU A 80 4.51 7.32 1.81
N PRO A 81 5.32 6.94 0.81
CA PRO A 81 6.57 7.63 0.55
C PRO A 81 6.32 9.12 0.39
N LEU A 82 7.16 9.94 1.04
CA LEU A 82 7.12 11.39 0.88
C LEU A 82 7.56 11.81 -0.54
N GLN A 83 7.95 13.07 -0.70
CA GLN A 83 8.44 13.64 -1.95
C GLN A 83 9.90 13.22 -2.23
N VAL A 84 10.12 11.91 -2.30
CA VAL A 84 11.41 11.28 -2.61
C VAL A 84 11.37 10.65 -4.00
N ASP A 85 12.53 10.56 -4.66
CA ASP A 85 12.60 10.06 -6.03
C ASP A 85 12.25 8.57 -6.14
N TRP A 86 11.43 8.22 -7.14
CA TRP A 86 11.06 6.83 -7.39
C TRP A 86 12.28 5.98 -7.73
N ALA A 87 13.10 6.41 -8.70
CA ALA A 87 14.11 5.54 -9.31
C ALA A 87 15.28 5.24 -8.37
N SER A 88 15.70 6.21 -7.56
CA SER A 88 16.88 6.15 -6.70
C SER A 88 16.57 5.84 -5.23
N VAL A 89 15.34 6.04 -4.77
CA VAL A 89 14.95 5.83 -3.36
C VAL A 89 13.88 4.76 -3.21
N VAL A 90 12.69 4.97 -3.76
CA VAL A 90 11.52 4.11 -3.47
C VAL A 90 11.59 2.76 -4.19
N LYS A 91 11.95 2.75 -5.47
CA LYS A 91 12.06 1.51 -6.27
C LYS A 91 13.11 0.54 -5.71
N PRO A 92 14.35 0.97 -5.38
CA PRO A 92 15.33 0.06 -4.77
C PRO A 92 14.86 -0.56 -3.45
N TYR A 93 14.13 0.21 -2.62
CA TYR A 93 13.50 -0.35 -1.41
C TYR A 93 12.54 -1.48 -1.75
N HIS A 94 11.62 -1.24 -2.68
CA HIS A 94 10.63 -2.24 -3.08
C HIS A 94 11.26 -3.48 -3.72
N VAL A 95 12.31 -3.32 -4.53
CA VAL A 95 13.04 -4.45 -5.13
C VAL A 95 13.53 -5.42 -4.06
N ASP A 96 14.15 -4.91 -2.99
CA ASP A 96 14.69 -5.75 -1.92
C ASP A 96 13.59 -6.40 -1.07
N VAL A 97 12.53 -5.67 -0.72
CA VAL A 97 11.41 -6.20 0.08
C VAL A 97 10.61 -7.24 -0.73
N VAL A 98 10.34 -6.97 -2.01
CA VAL A 98 9.67 -7.92 -2.92
C VAL A 98 10.49 -9.20 -3.04
N ALA A 99 11.82 -9.10 -3.22
CA ALA A 99 12.69 -10.27 -3.29
C ALA A 99 12.63 -11.11 -2.00
N ALA A 100 12.60 -10.47 -0.83
CA ALA A 100 12.50 -11.15 0.45
C ALA A 100 11.16 -11.87 0.63
N ILE A 101 10.04 -11.24 0.27
CA ILE A 101 8.71 -11.87 0.29
C ILE A 101 8.68 -13.05 -0.69
N ARG A 102 9.12 -12.84 -1.94
CA ARG A 102 9.04 -13.84 -3.01
C ARG A 102 9.93 -15.06 -2.80
N ALA A 103 10.95 -14.96 -1.96
CA ALA A 103 11.73 -16.11 -1.51
C ALA A 103 10.91 -17.12 -0.67
N ILE A 104 9.76 -16.70 -0.13
CA ILE A 104 8.88 -17.50 0.73
C ILE A 104 7.49 -17.67 0.11
N ASP A 105 6.89 -16.58 -0.37
CA ASP A 105 5.55 -16.52 -0.96
C ASP A 105 5.62 -16.04 -2.42
N SER A 106 5.46 -16.98 -3.33
CA SER A 106 5.58 -16.75 -4.78
C SER A 106 4.32 -16.19 -5.45
N LYS A 107 3.19 -16.04 -4.74
CA LYS A 107 1.88 -15.84 -5.38
C LYS A 107 1.08 -14.64 -4.88
N ASN A 108 1.06 -14.35 -3.59
CA ASN A 108 0.16 -13.31 -3.07
C ASN A 108 0.51 -11.92 -3.61
N VAL A 109 -0.50 -11.05 -3.70
CA VAL A 109 -0.34 -9.69 -4.23
C VAL A 109 0.56 -8.87 -3.31
N ILE A 110 1.45 -8.09 -3.92
CA ILE A 110 2.25 -7.07 -3.22
C ILE A 110 1.91 -5.71 -3.83
N VAL A 111 1.50 -4.76 -3.00
CA VAL A 111 1.17 -3.38 -3.35
C VAL A 111 2.31 -2.48 -2.92
N LEU A 112 2.78 -1.65 -3.85
CA LEU A 112 4.00 -0.85 -3.72
C LEU A 112 3.65 0.64 -3.66
N GLY A 113 3.90 1.26 -2.50
CA GLY A 113 3.76 2.71 -2.31
C GLY A 113 4.47 3.52 -3.37
N THR A 114 3.87 4.63 -3.79
CA THR A 114 4.43 5.54 -4.79
C THR A 114 4.78 6.90 -4.19
N PRO A 115 5.68 7.70 -4.80
CA PRO A 115 6.05 8.99 -4.23
C PRO A 115 4.88 9.95 -4.06
N THR A 116 5.11 10.97 -3.22
CA THR A 116 4.14 12.04 -2.93
C THR A 116 2.87 11.49 -2.29
N TRP A 117 3.01 10.81 -1.15
CA TRP A 117 1.92 10.16 -0.42
C TRP A 117 1.09 9.24 -1.31
N SER A 118 1.77 8.37 -2.06
CA SER A 118 1.16 7.41 -2.98
C SER A 118 0.29 8.07 -4.08
N GLN A 119 0.79 9.16 -4.70
CA GLN A 119 0.11 9.85 -5.79
C GLN A 119 0.81 9.75 -7.14
N ASP A 120 2.12 9.45 -7.16
CA ASP A 120 2.96 9.42 -8.37
C ASP A 120 2.94 8.04 -9.06
N VAL A 121 1.74 7.49 -9.25
CA VAL A 121 1.52 6.16 -9.87
C VAL A 121 1.95 6.09 -11.33
N ASP A 122 1.86 7.20 -12.06
CA ASP A 122 2.32 7.35 -13.44
C ASP A 122 3.85 7.21 -13.53
N VAL A 123 4.59 7.76 -12.56
CA VAL A 123 6.05 7.62 -12.49
C VAL A 123 6.44 6.17 -12.24
N ALA A 124 5.79 5.51 -11.28
CA ALA A 124 6.05 4.12 -10.95
C ALA A 124 5.70 3.18 -12.12
N ALA A 125 4.56 3.40 -12.77
CA ALA A 125 4.09 2.61 -13.91
C ALA A 125 4.98 2.73 -15.15
N ASN A 126 5.70 3.84 -15.33
CA ASN A 126 6.67 4.02 -16.42
C ASN A 126 8.05 3.42 -16.11
N ASN A 127 8.35 3.10 -14.86
CA ASN A 127 9.60 2.47 -14.44
C ASN A 127 9.34 1.35 -13.42
N PRO A 128 8.62 0.29 -13.79
CA PRO A 128 8.04 -0.66 -12.84
C PRO A 128 9.10 -1.49 -12.11
N VAL A 129 8.77 -1.96 -10.90
CA VAL A 129 9.50 -3.06 -10.24
C VAL A 129 9.23 -4.35 -11.00
N SER A 130 10.29 -5.08 -11.35
CA SER A 130 10.15 -6.36 -12.06
C SER A 130 9.59 -7.44 -11.13
N GLY A 131 8.63 -8.22 -11.63
CA GLY A 131 8.05 -9.33 -10.88
C GLY A 131 6.63 -9.65 -11.34
N SER A 132 5.94 -10.49 -10.57
CA SER A 132 4.55 -10.87 -10.79
C SER A 132 3.68 -10.50 -9.60
N ASN A 133 2.38 -10.32 -9.87
CA ASN A 133 1.36 -9.98 -8.87
C ASN A 133 1.75 -8.74 -8.05
N LEU A 134 2.24 -7.72 -8.76
CA LEU A 134 2.61 -6.43 -8.19
C LEU A 134 1.59 -5.38 -8.63
N CYS A 135 1.13 -4.58 -7.68
CA CYS A 135 0.30 -3.41 -7.90
C CYS A 135 0.99 -2.17 -7.31
N TYR A 136 0.60 -0.97 -7.73
CA TYR A 136 1.10 0.29 -7.21
C TYR A 136 0.02 1.02 -6.43
N THR A 137 0.39 1.58 -5.28
CA THR A 137 -0.55 2.27 -4.39
C THR A 137 -0.97 3.62 -4.97
N LEU A 138 -2.28 3.88 -4.97
CA LEU A 138 -2.88 5.20 -5.16
C LEU A 138 -3.62 5.61 -3.90
N HIS A 139 -3.28 6.74 -3.29
CA HIS A 139 -4.08 7.36 -2.25
C HIS A 139 -4.74 8.65 -2.74
N TYR A 140 -5.97 8.89 -2.29
CA TYR A 140 -6.63 10.16 -2.56
C TYR A 140 -7.56 10.60 -1.42
N TYR A 141 -7.74 11.91 -1.28
CA TYR A 141 -8.70 12.50 -0.38
C TYR A 141 -9.63 13.38 -1.21
N ALA A 142 -10.90 13.02 -1.27
CA ALA A 142 -11.82 13.51 -2.28
C ALA A 142 -11.96 15.04 -2.27
N ALA A 143 -11.84 15.72 -1.12
CA ALA A 143 -11.93 17.18 -1.07
C ALA A 143 -10.65 17.88 -1.56
N THR A 144 -9.50 17.19 -1.59
CA THR A 144 -8.20 17.75 -1.99
C THR A 144 -7.81 17.32 -3.42
N HIS A 145 -7.91 16.02 -3.72
CA HIS A 145 -7.43 15.44 -4.96
C HIS A 145 -8.60 15.25 -5.94
N LYS A 146 -8.46 15.80 -7.16
CA LYS A 146 -9.54 15.91 -8.15
C LYS A 146 -9.09 15.29 -9.49
N GLN A 147 -9.48 15.93 -10.61
CA GLN A 147 -9.22 15.45 -11.96
C GLN A 147 -7.74 15.21 -12.26
N SER A 148 -6.83 16.09 -11.81
CA SER A 148 -5.40 15.94 -12.09
C SER A 148 -4.81 14.62 -11.59
N LEU A 149 -5.25 14.14 -10.42
CA LEU A 149 -4.78 12.85 -9.90
C LEU A 149 -5.42 11.68 -10.68
N ARG A 150 -6.70 11.79 -11.07
CA ARG A 150 -7.35 10.82 -11.97
C ARG A 150 -6.66 10.72 -13.33
N ASP A 151 -6.14 11.83 -13.85
CA ASP A 151 -5.39 11.86 -15.11
C ASP A 151 -4.06 11.11 -14.97
N LYS A 152 -3.34 11.28 -13.85
CA LYS A 152 -2.13 10.50 -13.55
C LYS A 152 -2.44 9.01 -13.42
N THR A 153 -3.52 8.67 -12.71
CA THR A 153 -3.97 7.26 -12.62
C THR A 153 -4.31 6.69 -14.00
N THR A 154 -4.97 7.47 -14.85
CA THR A 154 -5.29 7.07 -16.24
C THR A 154 -4.02 6.83 -17.06
N ALA A 155 -3.01 7.70 -16.93
CA ALA A 155 -1.71 7.51 -17.57
C ALA A 155 -1.03 6.22 -17.12
N ALA A 156 -1.08 5.90 -15.82
CA ALA A 156 -0.56 4.65 -15.28
C ALA A 156 -1.31 3.41 -15.78
N LEU A 157 -2.65 3.43 -15.79
CA LEU A 157 -3.49 2.34 -16.31
C LEU A 157 -3.23 2.06 -17.80
N ASN A 158 -2.91 3.09 -18.58
CA ASN A 158 -2.57 2.96 -20.00
C ASN A 158 -1.27 2.17 -20.24
N THR A 159 -0.36 2.09 -19.25
CA THR A 159 0.83 1.21 -19.33
C THR A 159 0.53 -0.24 -18.95
N LYS A 160 -0.74 -0.55 -18.59
CA LYS A 160 -1.20 -1.84 -18.05
C LYS A 160 -0.67 -2.17 -16.65
N ALA A 161 -0.19 -1.18 -15.91
CA ALA A 161 0.14 -1.34 -14.50
C ALA A 161 -1.13 -1.62 -13.67
N CYS A 162 -1.03 -2.54 -12.70
CA CYS A 162 -2.07 -2.70 -11.69
C CYS A 162 -1.99 -1.53 -10.69
N ILE A 163 -3.09 -0.83 -10.47
CA ILE A 163 -3.21 0.22 -9.46
C ILE A 163 -4.16 -0.26 -8.38
N PHE A 164 -3.81 -0.08 -7.11
CA PHE A 164 -4.64 -0.44 -5.97
C PHE A 164 -4.81 0.77 -5.05
N VAL A 165 -6.06 1.16 -4.79
CA VAL A 165 -6.37 2.18 -3.77
C VAL A 165 -6.47 1.50 -2.41
N THR A 166 -5.40 1.54 -1.62
CA THR A 166 -5.35 0.94 -0.29
C THR A 166 -5.84 1.90 0.81
N GLU A 167 -5.80 3.20 0.54
CA GLU A 167 -6.39 4.25 1.38
C GLU A 167 -7.07 5.35 0.55
N TYR A 168 -8.24 5.80 1.02
CA TYR A 168 -8.84 7.05 0.54
C TYR A 168 -9.73 7.69 1.61
N GLY A 169 -9.89 9.01 1.52
CA GLY A 169 -10.83 9.78 2.36
C GLY A 169 -11.86 10.54 1.54
N THR A 170 -12.99 10.88 2.17
CA THR A 170 -14.05 11.70 1.54
C THR A 170 -13.95 13.19 1.91
N VAL A 171 -13.00 13.54 2.77
CA VAL A 171 -12.73 14.89 3.27
C VAL A 171 -11.39 15.40 2.72
N SER A 172 -10.78 16.44 3.32
CA SER A 172 -9.46 16.93 2.89
C SER A 172 -8.32 16.03 3.38
N ALA A 173 -7.16 16.16 2.73
CA ALA A 173 -5.96 15.33 2.99
C ALA A 173 -5.35 15.49 4.39
N ASP A 174 -5.76 16.50 5.16
CA ASP A 174 -5.44 16.63 6.59
C ASP A 174 -6.38 15.79 7.49
N GLY A 175 -7.29 15.02 6.90
CA GLY A 175 -8.28 14.20 7.58
C GLY A 175 -9.47 14.98 8.16
N ASN A 176 -9.57 16.29 7.88
CA ASN A 176 -10.55 17.18 8.50
C ASN A 176 -11.51 17.79 7.45
N GLY A 177 -12.44 18.63 7.92
CA GLY A 177 -13.37 19.34 7.05
C GLY A 177 -14.63 18.53 6.70
N GLY A 178 -15.44 19.10 5.80
CA GLY A 178 -16.70 18.50 5.36
C GLY A 178 -16.50 17.47 4.25
N VAL A 179 -17.40 16.50 4.19
CA VAL A 179 -17.45 15.50 3.12
C VAL A 179 -17.70 16.19 1.77
N ASP A 180 -16.81 16.00 0.80
CA ASP A 180 -17.04 16.39 -0.59
C ASP A 180 -17.70 15.23 -1.36
N SER A 181 -19.02 15.15 -1.22
CA SER A 181 -19.80 14.03 -1.77
C SER A 181 -19.77 13.97 -3.30
N THR A 182 -19.71 15.12 -3.98
CA THR A 182 -19.62 15.19 -5.44
C THR A 182 -18.31 14.58 -5.92
N SER A 183 -17.18 15.02 -5.36
CA SER A 183 -15.88 14.50 -5.74
C SER A 183 -15.71 13.02 -5.36
N ALA A 184 -16.23 12.60 -4.21
CA ALA A 184 -16.22 11.19 -3.82
C ALA A 184 -16.94 10.31 -4.86
N GLN A 185 -18.11 10.76 -5.34
CA GLN A 185 -18.85 10.03 -6.38
C GLN A 185 -18.11 9.99 -7.72
N GLU A 186 -17.43 11.06 -8.11
CA GLU A 186 -16.56 11.06 -9.31
C GLU A 186 -15.43 10.04 -9.18
N TRP A 187 -14.78 9.97 -8.03
CA TRP A 187 -13.72 8.99 -7.76
C TRP A 187 -14.24 7.56 -7.82
N TRP A 188 -15.35 7.25 -7.14
CA TRP A 188 -15.92 5.90 -7.18
C TRP A 188 -16.36 5.49 -8.59
N THR A 189 -16.95 6.42 -9.35
CA THR A 189 -17.31 6.18 -10.75
C THR A 189 -16.08 5.91 -11.61
N PHE A 190 -15.00 6.68 -11.40
CA PHE A 190 -13.73 6.46 -12.09
C PHE A 190 -13.14 5.07 -11.76
N LEU A 191 -13.11 4.67 -10.49
CA LEU A 191 -12.58 3.37 -10.07
C LEU A 191 -13.41 2.20 -10.61
N GLU A 192 -14.75 2.27 -10.54
CA GLU A 192 -15.63 1.21 -11.06
C GLU A 192 -15.51 1.00 -12.57
N ASN A 193 -15.23 2.07 -13.32
CA ASN A 193 -15.02 2.01 -14.76
C ASN A 193 -13.67 1.40 -15.18
N ASN A 194 -12.73 1.21 -14.22
CA ASN A 194 -11.35 0.79 -14.48
C ASN A 194 -10.91 -0.44 -13.65
N LYS A 195 -11.87 -1.28 -13.22
CA LYS A 195 -11.60 -2.51 -12.46
C LYS A 195 -11.08 -3.68 -13.30
#